data_AF-A0A1N6KR38-F1
#
_entry.id   AF-A0A1N6KR38-F1
#
_cell.length_a   1.000
_cell.length_b   1.000
_cell.length_c   1.000
_cell.angle_alpha   90.00
_cell.angle_beta   90.00
_cell.angle_gamma   90.00
#
_symmetry.space_group_name_H-M   'P 1'
#
loop_
_entity.id
_entity.type
_entity.pdbx_description
1 polymer ?
#
loop_
_entity_poly.entity_id
_entity_poly.type
_entity_poly.pdbx_seq_one_letter_code
_entity_poly.pdbx_strand_id
1 'polypeptide(L)'
;MNTGRQRLVARGAMAALALAALWGVGGDRAALAAEGDEVEYTFGRPVTDDEQTYDWYRKTHSDWAAKRYGVDPNAVGDGMDTWHWWCGVDNPGFWREMAKLTSKNENVLTARIDLLRMLHTLPRSQRWEKIGLINDPDCVAADKPDQYGLRIDRMKDGTLTWDPDVFGFSSGVVGLQLFKN
;
A
#
# COMPACT_ATOMS: atom_id res chain seq x y z
N MET A 1 -82.24 1.64 7.50
CA MET A 1 -80.84 1.86 7.93
C MET A 1 -79.97 2.00 6.69
N ASN A 2 -79.28 3.15 6.56
CA ASN A 2 -78.14 3.54 5.71
C ASN A 2 -78.15 3.21 4.19
N THR A 3 -78.17 4.18 3.26
CA THR A 3 -77.08 5.10 2.80
C THR A 3 -75.84 4.32 2.35
N GLY A 4 -75.12 4.58 1.26
CA GLY A 4 -75.03 5.63 0.25
C GLY A 4 -73.69 5.40 -0.51
N ARG A 5 -73.56 5.92 -1.73
CA ARG A 5 -72.36 5.86 -2.61
C ARG A 5 -71.05 6.29 -1.92
N GLN A 6 -69.91 5.73 -2.36
CA GLN A 6 -68.67 6.48 -2.55
C GLN A 6 -67.73 5.85 -3.61
N ARG A 7 -67.06 6.73 -4.37
CA ARG A 7 -66.05 6.48 -5.41
C ARG A 7 -64.64 6.80 -4.87
N LEU A 8 -63.64 6.34 -5.63
CA LEU A 8 -62.28 6.88 -5.86
C LEU A 8 -61.09 6.50 -4.94
N VAL A 9 -60.10 5.87 -5.58
CA VAL A 9 -58.66 6.22 -5.69
C VAL A 9 -57.75 6.07 -4.46
N ALA A 10 -56.78 5.14 -4.59
CA ALA A 10 -55.33 5.32 -4.33
C ALA A 10 -54.62 4.06 -4.87
N ARG A 11 -54.00 4.06 -6.05
CA ARG A 11 -52.57 4.35 -6.31
C ARG A 11 -51.61 3.94 -5.17
N GLY A 12 -50.74 2.96 -5.47
CA GLY A 12 -49.34 2.97 -5.04
C GLY A 12 -48.88 1.83 -4.12
N ALA A 13 -48.15 0.87 -4.70
CA ALA A 13 -46.91 0.25 -4.17
C ALA A 13 -46.64 -1.03 -5.00
N MET A 14 -46.00 -0.93 -6.16
CA MET A 14 -44.55 -1.05 -6.36
C MET A 14 -43.97 -2.37 -5.84
N ALA A 15 -43.90 -3.33 -6.77
CA ALA A 15 -42.75 -4.17 -7.09
C ALA A 15 -41.62 -4.22 -6.06
N ALA A 16 -41.53 -5.34 -5.34
CA ALA A 16 -40.34 -5.74 -4.60
C ALA A 16 -40.07 -7.23 -4.86
N LEU A 17 -39.66 -7.57 -6.08
CA LEU A 17 -39.21 -8.92 -6.44
C LEU A 17 -38.19 -8.84 -7.58
N ALA A 18 -37.05 -8.19 -7.33
CA ALA A 18 -35.83 -8.36 -8.11
C ALA A 18 -34.67 -7.62 -7.43
N LEU A 19 -33.97 -8.27 -6.50
CA LEU A 19 -32.55 -7.95 -6.25
C LEU A 19 -31.80 -9.03 -5.44
N ALA A 20 -32.19 -10.31 -5.51
CA ALA A 20 -31.46 -11.40 -4.87
C ALA A 20 -30.30 -11.95 -5.73
N ALA A 21 -30.00 -11.33 -6.88
CA ALA A 21 -29.04 -11.85 -7.87
C ALA A 21 -27.78 -10.97 -8.04
N LEU A 22 -27.37 -10.22 -7.01
CA LEU A 22 -26.14 -9.41 -7.04
C LEU A 22 -25.09 -9.83 -5.99
N TRP A 23 -25.29 -10.95 -5.29
CA TRP A 23 -24.37 -11.42 -4.25
C TRP A 23 -23.45 -12.56 -4.72
N GLY A 24 -23.05 -12.52 -5.99
CA GLY A 24 -22.25 -13.56 -6.62
C GLY A 24 -21.04 -13.02 -7.37
N VAL A 25 -20.12 -12.33 -6.68
CA VAL A 25 -18.72 -12.22 -7.11
C VAL A 25 -17.85 -12.24 -5.86
N GLY A 26 -17.21 -13.39 -5.62
CA GLY A 26 -16.22 -13.57 -4.56
C GLY A 26 -14.94 -12.80 -4.87
N GLY A 27 -14.88 -11.56 -4.42
CA GLY A 27 -13.62 -10.91 -4.09
C GLY A 27 -13.51 -10.92 -2.56
N ASP A 28 -12.40 -11.44 -2.03
CA ASP A 28 -12.08 -11.36 -0.61
C ASP A 28 -12.31 -9.91 -0.15
N ARG A 29 -13.34 -9.69 0.68
CA ARG A 29 -13.61 -8.37 1.24
C ARG A 29 -12.55 -8.12 2.30
N ALA A 30 -11.87 -6.99 2.18
CA ALA A 30 -10.98 -6.49 3.22
C ALA A 30 -11.71 -6.47 4.56
N ALA A 31 -11.12 -7.10 5.59
CA ALA A 31 -11.66 -7.08 6.94
C ALA A 31 -11.49 -5.66 7.52
N LEU A 32 -12.54 -5.11 8.13
CA LEU A 32 -12.45 -3.88 8.89
C LEU A 32 -11.80 -4.24 10.24
N ALA A 33 -10.65 -3.67 10.57
CA ALA A 33 -10.09 -3.82 11.91
C ALA A 33 -10.98 -3.09 12.94
N ALA A 34 -11.12 -3.69 14.12
CA ALA A 34 -11.86 -3.08 15.22
C ALA A 34 -10.98 -2.03 15.91
N GLU A 35 -11.62 -1.01 16.49
CA GLU A 35 -10.96 -0.01 17.31
C GLU A 35 -10.36 -0.70 18.55
N GLY A 36 -9.02 -0.68 18.67
CA GLY A 36 -8.28 -1.28 19.79
C GLY A 36 -7.55 -2.60 19.50
N ASP A 37 -7.58 -3.10 18.26
CA ASP A 37 -6.74 -4.24 17.87
C ASP A 37 -5.25 -3.81 17.81
N GLU A 38 -4.36 -4.46 18.56
CA GLU A 38 -2.92 -4.31 18.37
C GLU A 38 -2.52 -4.97 17.03
N VAL A 39 -2.22 -4.14 16.05
CA VAL A 39 -1.84 -4.61 14.71
C VAL A 39 -0.34 -4.91 14.70
N GLU A 40 0.02 -6.19 14.77
CA GLU A 40 1.40 -6.63 14.58
C GLU A 40 1.77 -6.71 13.10
N TYR A 41 2.96 -6.19 12.75
CA TYR A 41 3.50 -6.32 11.41
C TYR A 41 4.13 -7.70 11.25
N THR A 42 3.80 -8.39 10.15
CA THR A 42 4.37 -9.70 9.85
C THR A 42 5.42 -9.57 8.73
N PHE A 43 6.66 -9.96 9.03
CA PHE A 43 7.72 -10.05 8.03
C PHE A 43 7.48 -11.22 7.05
N GLY A 44 8.08 -11.13 5.86
CA GLY A 44 7.90 -12.11 4.80
C GLY A 44 8.70 -13.39 5.01
N ARG A 45 10.01 -13.31 4.73
CA ARG A 45 10.99 -14.37 4.96
C ARG A 45 12.33 -13.74 5.36
N PRO A 46 13.25 -14.45 6.01
CA PRO A 46 14.60 -13.93 6.23
C PRO A 46 15.33 -13.63 4.91
N VAL A 47 16.27 -12.69 4.99
CA VAL A 47 17.29 -12.43 3.96
C VAL A 47 18.15 -13.68 3.75
N THR A 48 18.53 -13.96 2.50
CA THR A 48 19.53 -15.00 2.18
C THR A 48 20.89 -14.35 1.90
N ASP A 49 21.99 -15.07 2.17
CA ASP A 49 23.36 -14.55 2.10
C ASP A 49 23.76 -13.95 0.74
N ASP A 50 23.14 -14.43 -0.32
CA ASP A 50 23.36 -14.10 -1.72
C ASP A 50 22.38 -13.04 -2.28
N GLU A 51 21.49 -12.52 -1.45
CA GLU A 51 20.47 -11.56 -1.86
C GLU A 51 20.95 -10.11 -1.82
N GLN A 52 20.66 -9.36 -2.88
CA GLN A 52 20.99 -7.93 -2.97
C GLN A 52 19.95 -7.09 -2.22
N THR A 53 20.25 -6.76 -0.97
CA THR A 53 19.48 -5.82 -0.14
C THR A 53 19.94 -4.37 -0.35
N TYR A 54 19.21 -3.40 0.20
CA TYR A 54 19.68 -2.02 0.26
C TYR A 54 21.01 -1.91 1.00
N ASP A 55 21.17 -2.60 2.14
CA ASP A 55 22.43 -2.62 2.89
C ASP A 55 23.61 -3.15 2.07
N TRP A 56 23.39 -4.22 1.29
CA TRP A 56 24.40 -4.73 0.36
C TRP A 56 24.76 -3.66 -0.70
N TYR A 57 23.74 -3.02 -1.28
CA TYR A 57 23.92 -1.97 -2.29
C TYR A 57 24.71 -0.79 -1.72
N ARG A 58 24.28 -0.29 -0.55
CA ARG A 58 24.90 0.79 0.22
C ARG A 58 26.38 0.52 0.39
N LYS A 59 26.75 -0.59 1.03
CA LYS A 59 28.15 -0.95 1.32
C LYS A 59 28.98 -1.09 0.04
N THR A 60 28.47 -1.83 -0.94
CA THR A 60 29.22 -2.12 -2.17
C THR A 60 29.53 -0.84 -2.95
N HIS A 61 28.56 0.07 -3.05
CA HIS A 61 28.71 1.28 -3.84
C HIS A 61 29.39 2.41 -3.06
N SER A 62 29.24 2.45 -1.73
CA SER A 62 29.99 3.38 -0.88
C SER A 62 31.48 3.11 -0.94
N ASP A 63 31.90 1.83 -0.84
CA ASP A 63 33.30 1.43 -0.92
C ASP A 63 33.91 1.75 -2.30
N TRP A 64 33.16 1.45 -3.37
CA TRP A 64 33.59 1.75 -4.74
C TRP A 64 33.78 3.26 -4.97
N ALA A 65 32.80 4.07 -4.58
CA ALA A 65 32.84 5.52 -4.76
C ALA A 65 33.92 6.16 -3.87
N ALA A 66 34.03 5.74 -2.61
CA ALA A 66 35.09 6.18 -1.71
C ALA A 66 36.48 5.97 -2.31
N LYS A 67 36.74 4.76 -2.85
CA LYS A 67 38.00 4.46 -3.53
C LYS A 67 38.22 5.32 -4.78
N ARG A 68 37.17 5.57 -5.57
CA ARG A 68 37.24 6.39 -6.80
C ARG A 68 37.56 7.85 -6.50
N TYR A 69 36.97 8.41 -5.44
CA TYR A 69 37.03 9.84 -5.14
C TYR A 69 38.00 10.19 -4.00
N GLY A 70 38.58 9.19 -3.32
CA GLY A 70 39.50 9.41 -2.20
C GLY A 70 38.82 10.00 -0.97
N VAL A 71 37.58 9.61 -0.70
CA VAL A 71 36.74 10.11 0.41
C VAL A 71 36.39 8.97 1.38
N ASP A 72 35.84 9.32 2.55
CA ASP A 72 35.38 8.34 3.54
C ASP A 72 34.15 7.56 3.01
N PRO A 73 34.19 6.21 2.98
CA PRO A 73 33.03 5.39 2.60
C PRO A 73 31.81 5.60 3.48
N ASN A 74 31.96 5.94 4.76
CA ASN A 74 30.80 6.20 5.61
C ASN A 74 30.07 7.46 5.16
N ALA A 75 30.80 8.54 4.85
CA ALA A 75 30.23 9.78 4.34
C ALA A 75 29.50 9.57 2.99
N VAL A 76 30.01 8.68 2.13
CA VAL A 76 29.29 8.30 0.90
C VAL A 76 28.01 7.54 1.22
N GLY A 77 28.10 6.55 2.12
CA GLY A 77 26.95 5.78 2.60
C GLY A 77 25.85 6.67 3.16
N ASP A 78 26.20 7.63 4.01
CA ASP A 78 25.25 8.59 4.60
C ASP A 78 24.58 9.46 3.53
N GLY A 79 25.31 9.83 2.47
CA GLY A 79 24.76 10.52 1.31
C GLY A 79 23.79 9.65 0.50
N MET A 80 24.09 8.36 0.35
CA MET A 80 23.20 7.40 -0.29
C MET A 80 21.93 7.17 0.54
N ASP A 81 22.06 7.05 1.86
CA ASP A 81 20.93 6.95 2.78
C ASP A 81 20.07 8.19 2.67
N THR A 82 20.67 9.39 2.72
CA THR A 82 19.94 10.65 2.54
C THR A 82 19.15 10.66 1.23
N TRP A 83 19.73 10.16 0.14
CA TRP A 83 19.02 10.05 -1.15
C TRP A 83 17.92 9.00 -1.12
N HIS A 84 18.17 7.83 -0.53
CA HIS A 84 17.18 6.76 -0.35
C HIS A 84 16.00 7.25 0.52
N TRP A 85 16.27 7.99 1.59
CA TRP A 85 15.26 8.64 2.42
C TRP A 85 14.50 9.70 1.63
N TRP A 86 15.19 10.63 0.95
CA TRP A 86 14.54 11.73 0.22
C TRP A 86 13.68 11.24 -0.96
N CYS A 87 14.16 10.28 -1.74
CA CYS A 87 13.40 9.73 -2.86
C CYS A 87 12.41 8.63 -2.45
N GLY A 88 12.65 7.94 -1.33
CA GLY A 88 12.18 6.57 -1.16
C GLY A 88 11.78 6.12 0.25
N VAL A 89 11.92 6.91 1.32
CA VAL A 89 11.35 6.50 2.62
C VAL A 89 10.72 7.69 3.34
N ASP A 90 11.40 8.83 3.41
CA ASP A 90 10.86 10.12 3.86
C ASP A 90 10.19 10.88 2.70
N ASN A 91 9.25 10.21 2.03
CA ASN A 91 8.30 10.89 1.15
C ASN A 91 6.81 10.69 1.54
N PRO A 92 6.46 10.65 2.83
CA PRO A 92 5.05 10.55 3.23
C PRO A 92 4.25 11.75 2.71
N GLY A 93 4.89 12.91 2.54
CA GLY A 93 4.30 14.10 1.93
C GLY A 93 3.73 13.83 0.54
N PHE A 94 4.53 13.32 -0.40
CA PHE A 94 4.06 13.03 -1.76
C PHE A 94 2.90 12.04 -1.77
N TRP A 95 3.03 10.91 -1.09
CA TRP A 95 1.99 9.87 -1.10
C TRP A 95 0.72 10.32 -0.40
N ARG A 96 0.84 11.07 0.70
CA ARG A 96 -0.30 11.65 1.41
C ARG A 96 -0.98 12.74 0.60
N GLU A 97 -0.23 13.62 -0.04
CA GLU A 97 -0.81 14.66 -0.91
C GLU A 97 -1.44 14.05 -2.16
N MET A 98 -0.84 13.01 -2.75
CA MET A 98 -1.44 12.24 -3.83
C MET A 98 -2.76 11.62 -3.38
N ALA A 99 -2.78 10.94 -2.22
CA ALA A 99 -3.99 10.35 -1.67
C ALA A 99 -5.07 11.41 -1.40
N LYS A 100 -4.72 12.60 -0.88
CA LYS A 100 -5.67 13.71 -0.70
C LYS A 100 -6.22 14.22 -2.03
N LEU A 101 -5.34 14.42 -3.02
CA LEU A 101 -5.70 14.92 -4.35
C LEU A 101 -6.65 13.96 -5.08
N THR A 102 -6.51 12.67 -4.87
CA THR A 102 -7.32 11.64 -5.52
C THR A 102 -8.56 11.25 -4.71
N SER A 103 -8.62 11.50 -3.40
CA SER A 103 -9.69 10.99 -2.53
C SER A 103 -10.91 11.92 -2.37
N LYS A 104 -10.75 13.25 -2.38
CA LYS A 104 -11.78 14.15 -1.81
C LYS A 104 -12.74 14.83 -2.80
N ASN A 105 -12.43 14.93 -4.10
CA ASN A 105 -13.32 15.58 -5.10
C ASN A 105 -13.17 14.94 -6.49
N GLU A 106 -14.09 15.22 -7.41
CA GLU A 106 -13.81 15.03 -8.85
C GLU A 106 -12.55 15.83 -9.20
N ASN A 107 -11.47 15.13 -9.53
CA ASN A 107 -10.26 15.74 -10.07
C ASN A 107 -10.34 15.74 -11.61
N VAL A 108 -9.35 16.35 -12.27
CA VAL A 108 -9.27 16.40 -13.75
C VAL A 108 -9.30 14.99 -14.37
N LEU A 109 -8.94 13.96 -13.61
CA LEU A 109 -8.95 12.56 -14.02
C LEU A 109 -10.20 11.79 -13.52
N THR A 110 -11.10 12.41 -12.75
CA THR A 110 -12.20 11.78 -11.99
C THR A 110 -11.80 10.51 -11.20
N ALA A 111 -10.50 10.36 -10.91
CA ALA A 111 -9.93 9.12 -10.42
C ALA A 111 -9.77 9.14 -8.90
N ARG A 112 -10.42 8.19 -8.22
CA ARG A 112 -10.12 7.85 -6.82
C ARG A 112 -9.04 6.77 -6.81
N ILE A 113 -7.83 7.16 -6.43
CA ILE A 113 -6.69 6.25 -6.35
C ILE A 113 -6.53 5.80 -4.90
N ASP A 114 -6.81 4.53 -4.67
CA ASP A 114 -6.43 3.82 -3.46
C ASP A 114 -5.09 3.12 -3.73
N LEU A 115 -4.02 3.64 -3.12
CA LEU A 115 -2.66 3.18 -3.35
C LEU A 115 -2.45 1.74 -2.87
N LEU A 116 -3.04 1.36 -1.74
CA LEU A 116 -2.90 0.01 -1.20
C LEU A 116 -3.69 -0.99 -2.02
N ARG A 117 -4.89 -0.61 -2.49
CA ARG A 117 -5.67 -1.44 -3.41
C ARG A 117 -5.00 -1.59 -4.78
N MET A 118 -4.31 -0.56 -5.24
CA MET A 118 -3.47 -0.63 -6.44
C MET A 118 -2.36 -1.67 -6.25
N LEU A 119 -1.61 -1.62 -5.13
CA LEU A 119 -0.57 -2.62 -4.85
C LEU A 119 -1.12 -4.03 -4.68
N HIS A 120 -2.29 -4.18 -4.06
CA HIS A 120 -2.97 -5.47 -3.87
C HIS A 120 -3.37 -6.14 -5.19
N THR A 121 -3.76 -5.35 -6.20
CA THR A 121 -4.24 -5.87 -7.49
C THR A 121 -3.16 -5.99 -8.55
N LEU A 122 -2.03 -5.30 -8.37
CA LEU A 122 -0.95 -5.26 -9.35
C LEU A 122 0.24 -6.13 -8.91
N PRO A 123 0.57 -7.20 -9.67
CA PRO A 123 1.72 -8.04 -9.35
C PRO A 123 3.02 -7.24 -9.26
N ARG A 124 3.85 -7.54 -8.25
CA ARG A 124 5.17 -6.93 -8.02
C ARG A 124 6.01 -6.82 -9.29
N SER A 125 6.05 -7.86 -10.13
CA SER A 125 6.81 -7.89 -11.38
C SER A 125 6.33 -6.93 -12.47
N GLN A 126 5.11 -6.40 -12.37
CA GLN A 126 4.49 -5.54 -13.39
C GLN A 126 4.43 -4.06 -12.98
N ARG A 127 4.87 -3.72 -11.76
CA ARG A 127 4.72 -2.37 -11.19
C ARG A 127 5.47 -1.31 -11.99
N TRP A 128 6.70 -1.59 -12.38
CA TRP A 128 7.49 -0.67 -13.21
C TRP A 128 6.83 -0.43 -14.57
N GLU A 129 6.50 -1.50 -15.28
CA GLU A 129 5.93 -1.44 -16.63
C GLU A 129 4.58 -0.70 -16.66
N LYS A 130 3.70 -0.97 -15.69
CA LYS A 130 2.32 -0.47 -15.72
C LYS A 130 2.14 0.90 -15.07
N ILE A 131 2.90 1.18 -14.01
CA ILE A 131 2.68 2.39 -13.19
C ILE A 131 3.97 3.09 -12.75
N GLY A 132 5.14 2.66 -13.26
CA GLY A 132 6.42 3.32 -12.99
C GLY A 132 6.90 3.22 -11.53
N LEU A 133 6.39 2.27 -10.76
CA LEU A 133 6.80 2.08 -9.36
C LEU A 133 7.98 1.12 -9.25
N ILE A 134 8.96 1.52 -8.44
CA ILE A 134 10.16 0.72 -8.16
C ILE A 134 9.87 -0.16 -6.94
N ASN A 135 10.16 -1.45 -7.09
CA ASN A 135 10.05 -2.39 -6.00
C ASN A 135 11.16 -2.17 -4.99
N ASP A 136 10.81 -2.17 -3.72
CA ASP A 136 11.78 -2.12 -2.63
C ASP A 136 12.58 -3.43 -2.59
N PRO A 137 13.93 -3.40 -2.73
CA PRO A 137 14.76 -4.60 -2.72
C PRO A 137 14.67 -5.37 -1.41
N ASP A 138 14.31 -4.71 -0.30
CA ASP A 138 14.24 -5.32 1.03
C ASP A 138 12.91 -6.00 1.30
N CYS A 139 12.02 -6.04 0.30
CA CYS A 139 10.73 -6.70 0.39
C CYS A 139 10.61 -7.93 -0.51
N VAL A 140 9.67 -8.80 -0.15
CA VAL A 140 9.24 -9.96 -0.93
C VAL A 140 7.75 -9.88 -1.22
N ALA A 141 7.33 -10.50 -2.32
CA ALA A 141 5.91 -10.55 -2.69
C ALA A 141 5.07 -11.22 -1.59
N ALA A 142 3.84 -10.73 -1.41
CA ALA A 142 2.88 -11.33 -0.48
C ALA A 142 2.53 -12.78 -0.89
N ASP A 143 2.75 -13.75 -0.01
CA ASP A 143 2.25 -15.12 -0.20
C ASP A 143 0.78 -15.28 0.23
N LYS A 144 0.37 -14.52 1.25
CA LYS A 144 -0.96 -14.51 1.85
C LYS A 144 -1.44 -13.08 2.09
N PRO A 145 -2.76 -12.86 2.24
CA PRO A 145 -3.30 -11.58 2.67
C PRO A 145 -2.83 -11.20 4.08
N ASP A 146 -2.74 -9.91 4.35
CA ASP A 146 -2.52 -9.34 5.69
C ASP A 146 -3.80 -9.35 6.53
N GLN A 147 -3.74 -8.81 7.75
CA GLN A 147 -4.88 -8.70 8.68
C GLN A 147 -6.08 -7.92 8.12
N TYR A 148 -5.87 -7.09 7.09
CA TYR A 148 -6.92 -6.34 6.41
C TYR A 148 -7.37 -7.03 5.11
N GLY A 149 -6.85 -8.21 4.80
CA GLY A 149 -7.15 -8.92 3.55
C GLY A 149 -6.41 -8.37 2.33
N LEU A 150 -5.45 -7.47 2.51
CA LEU A 150 -4.65 -6.91 1.42
C LEU A 150 -3.43 -7.80 1.14
N ARG A 151 -3.01 -7.86 -0.12
CA ARG A 151 -1.83 -8.62 -0.56
C ARG A 151 -0.71 -7.64 -0.84
N ILE A 152 -0.15 -7.11 0.25
CA ILE A 152 0.95 -6.15 0.20
C ILE A 152 2.26 -6.90 0.46
N ASP A 153 3.30 -6.53 -0.29
CA ASP A 153 4.62 -7.11 -0.10
C ASP A 153 5.11 -6.85 1.33
N ARG A 154 5.97 -7.74 1.82
CA ARG A 154 6.47 -7.70 3.19
C ARG A 154 7.97 -7.56 3.19
N MET A 155 8.47 -6.76 4.11
CA MET A 155 9.89 -6.65 4.39
C MET A 155 10.46 -8.03 4.74
N LYS A 156 11.68 -8.26 4.32
CA LYS A 156 12.45 -9.44 4.73
C LYS A 156 12.84 -9.28 6.19
N ASP A 157 12.89 -10.39 6.91
CA ASP A 157 13.39 -10.37 8.27
C ASP A 157 14.89 -10.05 8.26
N GLY A 158 15.30 -9.08 9.07
CA GLY A 158 16.67 -8.55 9.15
C GLY A 158 16.97 -7.31 8.30
N THR A 159 16.03 -6.78 7.51
CA THR A 159 16.28 -5.56 6.69
C THR A 159 15.74 -4.27 7.31
N LEU A 160 14.95 -4.34 8.38
CA LEU A 160 14.48 -3.14 9.05
C LEU A 160 15.61 -2.52 9.86
N THR A 161 16.06 -1.33 9.45
CA THR A 161 17.18 -0.61 10.08
C THR A 161 16.76 0.73 10.68
N TRP A 162 15.47 1.04 10.68
CA TRP A 162 14.89 2.29 11.19
C TRP A 162 13.74 2.04 12.17
N ASP A 163 13.31 3.10 12.85
CA ASP A 163 12.15 3.08 13.73
C ASP A 163 10.84 3.01 12.91
N PRO A 164 10.12 1.88 12.90
CA PRO A 164 8.92 1.72 12.09
C PRO A 164 7.71 2.48 12.64
N ASP A 165 7.73 2.91 13.90
CA ASP A 165 6.62 3.69 14.47
C ASP A 165 6.70 5.15 14.00
N VAL A 166 7.91 5.63 13.70
CA VAL A 166 8.16 6.97 13.14
C VAL A 166 8.04 6.96 11.62
N PHE A 167 8.63 5.97 10.95
CA PHE A 167 8.79 5.98 9.48
C PHE A 167 7.94 4.95 8.74
N GLY A 168 7.28 4.03 9.45
CA GLY A 168 6.48 2.97 8.85
C GLY A 168 7.31 1.80 8.33
N PHE A 169 6.61 0.76 7.90
CA PHE A 169 7.16 -0.40 7.19
C PHE A 169 7.00 -0.23 5.68
N SER A 170 7.93 -0.76 4.90
CA SER A 170 7.79 -0.71 3.45
C SER A 170 6.58 -1.53 2.96
N SER A 171 5.82 -0.97 2.02
CA SER A 171 4.77 -1.68 1.27
C SER A 171 5.31 -2.55 0.12
N GLY A 172 6.64 -2.65 0.01
CA GLY A 172 7.38 -3.23 -1.11
C GLY A 172 7.50 -2.33 -2.33
N VAL A 173 7.08 -1.08 -2.22
CA VAL A 173 7.40 0.00 -3.15
C VAL A 173 8.24 1.04 -2.43
N VAL A 174 9.34 1.43 -3.06
CA VAL A 174 10.19 2.52 -2.58
C VAL A 174 9.33 3.79 -2.43
N GLY A 175 9.25 4.31 -1.21
CA GLY A 175 8.58 5.57 -0.85
C GLY A 175 7.26 5.38 -0.14
N LEU A 176 6.57 4.25 -0.33
CA LEU A 176 5.22 4.06 0.16
C LEU A 176 5.24 3.20 1.43
N GLN A 177 5.04 3.87 2.57
CA GLN A 177 5.14 3.27 3.90
C GLN A 177 3.76 2.88 4.46
N LEU A 178 3.76 1.84 5.29
CA LEU A 178 2.64 1.29 6.05
C LEU A 178 2.81 1.64 7.52
N PHE A 179 1.77 2.18 8.13
CA PHE A 179 1.75 2.49 9.56
C PHE A 179 0.76 1.59 10.28
N LYS A 180 1.12 1.16 11.48
CA LYS A 180 0.19 0.51 12.42
C LYS A 180 -0.73 1.61 12.96
N ASN A 181 -2.03 1.53 12.66
CA ASN A 181 -3.01 2.50 13.12
C ASN A 181 -3.52 2.14 14.52
#